data_AF-T1H8C6-F1
#
_entry.id   AF-T1H8C6-F1
#
_cell.length_a   1.000
_cell.length_b   1.000
_cell.length_c   1.000
_cell.angle_alpha   90.00
_cell.angle_beta   90.00
_cell.angle_gamma   90.00
#
_symmetry.space_group_name_H-M   'P 1'
#
loop_
_entity.id
_entity.type
_entity.pdbx_description
1 polymer ?
#
loop_
_entity_poly.entity_id
_entity_poly.type
_entity_poly.pdbx_seq_one_letter_code
_entity_poly.pdbx_strand_id
1 'polypeptide(L)'
;MEENRLPKLCFERLKELDRISDKGAQRNWFGQLRKWLTIIGEQDVIYKTEVDSVKEMLPDLIEKWKNHEISVDVQRAINSSYSTLYRHISGLGAPEQYVTYNSAIDKIRVVSQLRVSSDKIIRIWYRAGGYHSIDTQSVCNVCNLNKCETLEHFLLECPNYSPFRKRYFSEFIADKDDIHWLLNIQNRNHLDKMYFFIIAALKLRSFCLNE
;
A
#
# COMPACT_ATOMS: atom_id res chain seq x y z
N MET A 1 18.25 -33.56 -23.94
CA MET A 1 17.91 -32.81 -25.17
C MET A 1 19.08 -32.95 -26.13
N GLU A 2 18.83 -33.30 -27.40
CA GLU A 2 19.89 -33.46 -28.41
C GLU A 2 20.78 -32.22 -28.52
N GLU A 3 22.09 -32.41 -28.70
CA GLU A 3 23.12 -31.35 -28.75
C GLU A 3 22.78 -30.23 -29.75
N ASN A 4 22.29 -30.59 -30.92
CA ASN A 4 22.18 -29.69 -32.07
C ASN A 4 20.84 -28.96 -32.16
N ARG A 5 19.97 -29.11 -31.16
CA ARG A 5 18.67 -28.42 -31.16
C ARG A 5 18.87 -26.94 -30.82
N LEU A 6 18.29 -26.07 -31.65
CA LEU A 6 18.34 -24.61 -31.49
C LEU A 6 18.04 -24.13 -30.05
N PRO A 7 17.04 -24.65 -29.31
CA PRO A 7 16.82 -24.23 -27.92
C PRO A 7 18.01 -24.46 -26.99
N LYS A 8 18.72 -25.60 -27.12
CA LYS A 8 19.91 -25.91 -26.30
C LYS A 8 21.07 -24.97 -26.66
N LEU A 9 21.30 -24.75 -27.96
CA LEU A 9 22.33 -23.83 -28.45
C LEU A 9 22.08 -22.38 -27.98
N CYS A 10 20.83 -21.92 -28.05
CA CYS A 10 20.45 -20.59 -27.55
C CYS A 10 20.66 -20.48 -26.03
N PHE A 11 20.30 -21.52 -25.27
CA PHE A 11 20.49 -21.54 -23.81
C PHE A 11 21.96 -21.45 -23.41
N GLU A 12 22.83 -22.30 -23.99
CA GLU A 12 24.26 -22.26 -23.71
C GLU A 12 24.87 -20.91 -24.12
N ARG A 13 24.43 -20.34 -25.24
CA ARG A 13 24.91 -19.01 -25.66
C ARG A 13 24.55 -17.92 -24.67
N LEU A 14 23.34 -17.96 -24.10
CA LEU A 14 22.91 -17.00 -23.07
C LEU A 14 23.72 -17.13 -21.79
N LYS A 15 24.07 -18.36 -21.39
CA LYS A 15 24.94 -18.65 -20.25
C LYS A 15 26.38 -18.14 -20.46
N GLU A 16 26.93 -18.29 -21.66
CA GLU A 16 28.23 -17.72 -22.01
C GLU A 16 28.22 -16.18 -21.97
N LEU A 17 27.18 -15.56 -22.56
CA LEU A 17 27.06 -14.11 -22.62
C LEU A 17 26.97 -13.47 -21.22
N ASP A 18 26.30 -14.15 -20.29
CA ASP A 18 26.21 -13.72 -18.88
C ASP A 18 27.59 -13.70 -18.18
N ARG A 19 28.53 -14.59 -18.57
CA ARG A 19 29.91 -14.60 -18.04
C ARG A 19 30.78 -13.47 -18.59
N ILE A 20 30.53 -13.04 -19.82
CA ILE A 20 31.39 -12.09 -20.54
C ILE A 20 31.04 -10.63 -20.21
N SER A 21 29.77 -10.32 -19.92
CA SER A 21 29.34 -8.95 -19.68
C SER A 21 28.10 -8.84 -18.81
N ASP A 22 28.23 -8.22 -17.64
CA ASP A 22 27.11 -7.88 -16.77
C ASP A 22 26.23 -6.75 -17.38
N LYS A 23 26.77 -6.00 -18.36
CA LYS A 23 26.05 -4.93 -19.08
C LYS A 23 24.96 -5.45 -20.02
N GLY A 24 24.97 -6.75 -20.34
CA GLY A 24 23.97 -7.40 -21.20
C GLY A 24 22.74 -7.94 -20.47
N ALA A 25 22.70 -7.89 -19.13
CA ALA A 25 21.68 -8.55 -18.32
C ALA A 25 20.24 -8.14 -18.70
N GLN A 26 19.98 -6.90 -19.11
CA GLN A 26 18.63 -6.46 -19.52
C GLN A 26 18.07 -7.19 -20.75
N ARG A 27 18.93 -7.77 -21.61
CA ARG A 27 18.51 -8.50 -22.81
C ARG A 27 18.78 -10.01 -22.72
N ASN A 28 19.43 -10.46 -21.65
CA ASN A 28 19.75 -11.85 -21.40
C ASN A 28 18.88 -12.40 -20.28
N TRP A 29 17.85 -13.17 -20.62
CA TRP A 29 16.93 -13.72 -19.62
C TRP A 29 17.62 -14.66 -18.63
N PHE A 30 18.69 -15.37 -19.05
CA PHE A 30 19.46 -16.24 -18.15
C PHE A 30 20.08 -15.41 -17.01
N GLY A 31 20.71 -14.28 -17.36
CA GLY A 31 21.28 -13.36 -16.37
C GLY A 31 20.23 -12.73 -15.47
N GLN A 32 19.04 -12.39 -15.99
CA GLN A 32 17.92 -11.88 -15.17
C GLN A 32 17.44 -12.91 -14.17
N LEU A 33 17.22 -14.15 -14.63
CA LEU A 33 16.80 -15.25 -13.77
C LEU A 33 17.86 -15.54 -12.70
N ARG A 34 19.15 -15.58 -13.06
CA ARG A 34 20.23 -15.74 -12.09
C ARG A 34 20.21 -14.63 -11.04
N LYS A 35 20.00 -13.37 -11.43
CA LYS A 35 19.90 -12.23 -10.49
C LYS A 35 18.73 -12.40 -9.52
N TRP A 36 17.55 -12.79 -10.01
CA TRP A 36 16.40 -13.08 -9.16
C TRP A 36 16.67 -14.25 -8.20
N LEU A 37 17.23 -15.35 -8.70
CA LEU A 37 17.60 -16.48 -7.85
C LEU A 37 18.67 -16.10 -6.81
N THR A 38 19.61 -15.24 -7.16
CA THR A 38 20.64 -14.73 -6.23
C THR A 38 20.01 -13.95 -5.07
N ILE A 39 18.99 -13.13 -5.34
CA ILE A 39 18.27 -12.35 -4.31
C ILE A 39 17.67 -13.26 -3.23
N ILE A 40 17.16 -14.44 -3.62
CA ILE A 40 16.57 -15.41 -2.70
C ILE A 40 17.55 -16.52 -2.26
N GLY A 41 18.84 -16.42 -2.62
CA GLY A 41 19.88 -17.37 -2.23
C GLY A 41 19.91 -18.69 -3.03
N GLU A 42 19.24 -18.77 -4.18
CA GLU A 42 19.01 -20.01 -4.96
C GLU A 42 19.67 -20.00 -6.35
N GLN A 43 20.75 -19.24 -6.51
CA GLN A 43 21.46 -19.04 -7.78
C GLN A 43 21.91 -20.35 -8.46
N ASP A 44 22.17 -21.40 -7.69
CA ASP A 44 22.70 -22.66 -8.21
C ASP A 44 21.66 -23.49 -8.97
N VAL A 45 20.36 -23.21 -8.78
CA VAL A 45 19.27 -23.94 -9.44
C VAL A 45 19.36 -23.83 -10.96
N ILE A 46 19.84 -22.69 -11.48
CA ILE A 46 19.93 -22.44 -12.93
C ILE A 46 20.93 -23.36 -13.64
N TYR A 47 21.83 -24.01 -12.90
CA TYR A 47 22.82 -24.94 -13.44
C TYR A 47 22.39 -26.41 -13.36
N LYS A 48 21.23 -26.70 -12.77
CA LYS A 48 20.69 -28.05 -12.70
C LYS A 48 20.24 -28.51 -14.09
N THR A 49 20.72 -29.69 -14.49
CA THR A 49 20.44 -30.29 -15.79
C THR A 49 19.19 -31.17 -15.80
N GLU A 50 18.74 -31.61 -14.62
CA GLU A 50 17.58 -32.47 -14.45
C GLU A 50 16.30 -31.64 -14.28
N VAL A 51 15.40 -31.77 -15.25
CA VAL A 51 14.15 -31.00 -15.30
C VAL A 51 13.25 -31.31 -14.10
N ASP A 52 13.18 -32.58 -13.68
CA ASP A 52 12.28 -32.99 -12.61
C ASP A 52 12.74 -32.46 -11.25
N SER A 53 14.05 -32.41 -10.99
CA SER A 53 14.59 -31.76 -9.80
C SER A 53 14.25 -30.27 -9.74
N VAL A 54 14.24 -29.57 -10.88
CA VAL A 54 13.86 -28.14 -10.92
C VAL A 54 12.36 -27.97 -10.66
N LYS A 55 11.52 -28.86 -11.21
CA LYS A 55 10.06 -28.83 -10.98
C LYS A 55 9.72 -29.04 -9.52
N GLU A 56 10.40 -29.96 -8.84
CA GLU A 56 10.20 -30.22 -7.41
C GLU A 56 10.56 -29.02 -6.53
N MET A 57 11.54 -28.22 -6.94
CA MET A 57 11.96 -27.01 -6.22
C MET A 57 11.08 -25.79 -6.49
N LEU A 58 10.34 -25.78 -7.60
CA LEU A 58 9.61 -24.59 -8.06
C LEU A 58 8.64 -24.02 -7.02
N PRO A 59 7.84 -24.81 -6.27
CA PRO A 59 6.96 -24.27 -5.23
C PRO A 59 7.73 -23.52 -4.13
N ASP A 60 8.88 -24.04 -3.71
CA ASP A 60 9.74 -23.41 -2.70
C ASP A 60 10.38 -22.11 -3.22
N LEU A 61 10.85 -22.10 -4.47
CA LEU A 61 11.37 -20.90 -5.12
C LEU A 61 10.33 -19.78 -5.19
N ILE A 62 9.09 -20.14 -5.56
CA ILE A 62 7.97 -19.19 -5.62
C ILE A 62 7.68 -18.65 -4.23
N GLU A 63 7.68 -19.49 -3.20
CA GLU A 63 7.42 -19.06 -1.83
C GLU A 63 8.52 -18.15 -1.28
N LYS A 64 9.79 -18.47 -1.52
CA LYS A 64 10.93 -17.60 -1.19
C LYS A 64 10.83 -16.25 -1.87
N TRP A 65 10.44 -16.23 -3.15
CA TRP A 65 10.26 -14.98 -3.88
C TRP A 65 9.11 -14.13 -3.32
N LYS A 66 7.95 -14.75 -3.01
CA LYS A 66 6.84 -14.04 -2.34
C LYS A 66 7.27 -13.44 -1.01
N ASN A 67 8.00 -14.20 -0.21
CA ASN A 67 8.52 -13.74 1.08
C ASN A 67 9.51 -12.58 0.92
N HIS A 68 10.36 -12.62 -0.11
CA HIS A 68 11.23 -11.49 -0.46
C HIS A 68 10.42 -10.23 -0.79
N GLU A 69 9.43 -10.32 -1.67
CA GLU A 69 8.60 -9.16 -2.05
C GLU A 69 7.83 -8.59 -0.84
N ILE A 70 7.25 -9.46 0.01
CA ILE A 70 6.61 -9.03 1.26
C ILE A 70 7.60 -8.30 2.15
N SER A 71 8.82 -8.83 2.30
CA SER A 71 9.87 -8.18 3.11
C SER A 71 10.23 -6.80 2.57
N VAL A 72 10.39 -6.68 1.25
CA VAL A 72 10.66 -5.39 0.58
C VAL A 72 9.53 -4.40 0.83
N ASP A 73 8.28 -4.81 0.70
CA ASP A 73 7.13 -3.93 0.92
C ASP A 73 6.98 -3.52 2.39
N VAL A 74 7.24 -4.42 3.34
CA VAL A 74 7.30 -4.09 4.77
C VAL A 74 8.39 -3.05 5.05
N GLN A 75 9.59 -3.24 4.49
CA GLN A 75 10.68 -2.26 4.65
C GLN A 75 10.32 -0.91 4.03
N ARG A 76 9.67 -0.88 2.87
CA ARG A 76 9.18 0.36 2.27
C ARG A 76 8.12 1.05 3.13
N ALA A 77 7.17 0.31 3.67
CA ALA A 77 6.11 0.85 4.52
C ALA A 77 6.67 1.45 5.82
N ILE A 78 7.57 0.73 6.50
CA ILE A 78 8.21 1.19 7.75
C ILE A 78 9.06 2.44 7.53
N ASN A 79 9.81 2.49 6.42
CA ASN A 79 10.74 3.59 6.14
C ASN A 79 10.12 4.72 5.29
N SER A 80 8.81 4.66 5.01
CA SER A 80 8.14 5.65 4.17
C SER A 80 8.14 7.03 4.82
N SER A 81 8.77 8.01 4.14
CA SER A 81 8.68 9.42 4.50
C SER A 81 7.44 10.11 3.89
N TYR A 82 6.65 9.38 3.09
CA TYR A 82 5.46 9.92 2.44
C TYR A 82 4.24 9.91 3.37
N SER A 83 4.04 8.80 4.09
CA SER A 83 2.94 8.57 5.04
C SER A 83 3.52 7.95 6.31
N THR A 84 3.80 8.78 7.32
CA THR A 84 4.37 8.28 8.57
C THR A 84 3.34 7.46 9.35
N LEU A 85 2.06 7.78 9.21
CA LEU A 85 0.98 7.08 9.89
C LEU A 85 0.83 5.62 9.43
N TYR A 86 0.98 5.33 8.14
CA TYR A 86 0.65 4.02 7.57
C TYR A 86 1.41 2.86 8.25
N ARG A 87 2.67 3.08 8.65
CA ARG A 87 3.50 2.07 9.33
C ARG A 87 2.93 1.59 10.66
N HIS A 88 2.09 2.40 11.30
CA HIS A 88 1.53 2.12 12.63
C HIS A 88 0.15 1.47 12.57
N ILE A 89 -0.54 1.60 11.43
CA ILE A 89 -1.90 1.09 11.25
C ILE A 89 -1.98 -0.10 10.30
N SER A 90 -0.94 -0.36 9.51
CA SER A 90 -0.90 -1.48 8.55
C SER A 90 -0.59 -2.82 9.22
N GLY A 91 -1.11 -3.91 8.65
CA GLY A 91 -0.76 -5.28 9.01
C GLY A 91 0.64 -5.73 8.57
N LEU A 92 1.42 -4.87 7.90
CA LEU A 92 2.81 -5.10 7.49
C LEU A 92 3.06 -6.49 6.88
N GLY A 93 2.54 -6.71 5.68
CA GLY A 93 2.63 -7.98 4.95
C GLY A 93 1.43 -8.89 5.16
N ALA A 94 0.67 -8.70 6.23
CA ALA A 94 -0.65 -9.31 6.36
C ALA A 94 -1.68 -8.58 5.49
N PRO A 95 -2.65 -9.30 4.88
CA PRO A 95 -3.76 -8.67 4.18
C PRO A 95 -4.55 -7.76 5.10
N GLU A 96 -4.86 -6.57 4.61
CA GLU A 96 -5.66 -5.59 5.35
C GLU A 96 -7.13 -6.04 5.43
N GLN A 97 -7.58 -6.44 6.62
CA GLN A 97 -8.88 -7.08 6.81
C GLN A 97 -10.07 -6.26 6.28
N TYR A 98 -10.05 -4.94 6.42
CA TYR A 98 -11.15 -4.09 5.97
C TYR A 98 -11.40 -4.11 4.46
N VAL A 99 -10.41 -4.51 3.66
CA VAL A 99 -10.53 -4.63 2.20
C VAL A 99 -11.37 -5.86 1.82
N THR A 100 -11.45 -6.86 2.69
CA THR A 100 -12.22 -8.10 2.44
C THR A 100 -13.67 -8.02 2.90
N TYR A 101 -14.06 -6.93 3.56
CA TYR A 101 -15.45 -6.74 4.01
C TYR A 101 -16.39 -6.65 2.80
N ASN A 102 -17.53 -7.34 2.89
CA ASN A 102 -18.60 -7.23 1.89
C ASN A 102 -19.29 -5.85 1.99
N SER A 103 -18.68 -4.85 1.34
CA SER A 103 -19.12 -3.47 1.32
C SER A 103 -18.91 -2.86 -0.07
N ALA A 104 -19.53 -1.71 -0.33
CA ALA A 104 -19.37 -1.03 -1.60
C ALA A 104 -17.90 -0.58 -1.77
N ILE A 105 -17.34 -0.81 -2.97
CA ILE A 105 -15.95 -0.49 -3.29
C ILE A 105 -15.57 0.97 -3.03
N ASP A 106 -16.54 1.89 -3.18
CA ASP A 106 -16.34 3.32 -2.91
C ASP A 106 -16.01 3.57 -1.42
N LYS A 107 -16.61 2.81 -0.49
CA LYS A 107 -16.32 2.93 0.94
C LYS A 107 -14.91 2.44 1.26
N ILE A 108 -14.55 1.27 0.74
CA ILE A 108 -13.20 0.71 0.89
C ILE A 108 -12.19 1.70 0.34
N ARG A 109 -12.40 2.21 -0.87
CA ARG A 109 -11.52 3.15 -1.54
C ARG A 109 -11.29 4.44 -0.76
N VAL A 110 -12.35 5.06 -0.24
CA VAL A 110 -12.22 6.31 0.55
C VAL A 110 -11.40 6.07 1.81
N VAL A 111 -11.66 4.98 2.53
CA VAL A 111 -10.93 4.66 3.76
C VAL A 111 -9.49 4.25 3.46
N SER A 112 -9.24 3.49 2.38
CA SER A 112 -7.88 3.18 1.93
C SER A 112 -7.08 4.45 1.62
N GLN A 113 -7.65 5.39 0.87
CA GLN A 113 -7.01 6.68 0.53
C GLN A 113 -6.64 7.48 1.78
N LEU A 114 -7.50 7.46 2.80
CA LEU A 114 -7.23 8.13 4.08
C LEU A 114 -6.04 7.48 4.81
N ARG A 115 -6.04 6.14 4.90
CA ARG A 115 -4.99 5.37 5.60
C ARG A 115 -3.60 5.50 4.97
N VAL A 116 -3.54 5.66 3.64
CA VAL A 116 -2.28 5.84 2.89
C VAL A 116 -1.99 7.31 2.56
N SER A 117 -2.74 8.25 3.15
CA SER A 117 -2.59 9.68 2.84
C SER A 117 -1.20 10.19 3.23
N SER A 118 -0.77 11.24 2.53
CA SER A 118 0.52 11.85 2.81
C SER A 118 0.44 12.77 4.01
N ASP A 119 1.54 12.87 4.74
CA ASP A 119 1.70 13.81 5.83
C ASP A 119 1.68 15.28 5.35
N LYS A 120 1.85 15.53 4.03
CA LYS A 120 1.84 16.86 3.41
C LYS A 120 0.53 17.20 2.69
N ILE A 121 -0.09 16.20 2.05
CA ILE A 121 -1.29 16.40 1.25
C ILE A 121 -2.24 15.21 1.42
N ILE A 122 -3.44 15.49 1.92
CA ILE A 122 -4.52 14.50 1.98
C ILE A 122 -5.31 14.61 0.68
N ARG A 123 -5.38 13.50 -0.07
CA ARG A 123 -6.10 13.40 -1.35
C ARG A 123 -7.19 12.36 -1.23
N ILE A 124 -8.43 12.78 -1.45
CA ILE A 124 -9.59 11.91 -1.35
C ILE A 124 -10.45 12.09 -2.59
N TRP A 125 -10.66 11.00 -3.32
CA TRP A 125 -11.65 10.92 -4.37
C TRP A 125 -12.80 10.01 -3.94
N TYR A 126 -14.03 10.44 -4.18
CA TYR A 126 -15.22 9.59 -4.06
C TYR A 126 -16.23 9.91 -5.16
N ARG A 127 -17.02 8.91 -5.56
CA ARG A 127 -17.85 8.99 -6.77
C ARG A 127 -18.80 10.20 -6.82
N ALA A 128 -19.40 10.57 -5.69
CA ALA A 128 -20.45 11.59 -5.65
C ALA A 128 -19.95 13.03 -5.45
N GLY A 129 -18.70 13.24 -5.02
CA GLY A 129 -18.15 14.58 -4.73
C GLY A 129 -16.87 14.90 -5.49
N GLY A 130 -16.33 13.94 -6.25
CA GLY A 130 -15.14 14.16 -7.05
C GLY A 130 -13.88 14.17 -6.20
N TYR A 131 -12.93 15.02 -6.59
CA TYR A 131 -11.58 15.07 -6.02
C TYR A 131 -11.45 16.20 -4.98
N HIS A 132 -10.95 15.86 -3.80
CA HIS A 132 -10.61 16.80 -2.74
C HIS A 132 -9.12 16.70 -2.42
N SER A 133 -8.49 17.86 -2.25
CA SER A 133 -7.10 17.99 -1.83
C SER A 133 -7.03 18.94 -0.64
N ILE A 134 -6.34 18.51 0.42
CA ILE A 134 -6.10 19.29 1.63
C ILE A 134 -4.59 19.36 1.82
N ASP A 135 -4.04 20.58 1.83
CA ASP A 135 -2.65 20.81 2.20
C ASP A 135 -2.55 20.83 3.73
N THR A 136 -1.88 19.83 4.30
CA THR A 136 -1.77 19.67 5.75
C THR A 136 -0.84 20.70 6.40
N GLN A 137 -0.08 21.46 5.60
CA GLN A 137 0.78 22.55 6.07
C GLN A 137 0.04 23.89 6.07
N SER A 138 -1.13 23.95 5.42
CA SER A 138 -1.97 25.14 5.41
C SER A 138 -2.86 25.21 6.65
N VAL A 139 -3.17 26.42 7.10
CA VAL A 139 -4.12 26.64 8.20
C VAL A 139 -5.51 26.15 7.75
N CYS A 140 -6.22 25.49 8.65
CA CYS A 140 -7.58 25.04 8.39
C CYS A 140 -8.49 26.25 8.16
N ASN A 141 -8.93 26.43 6.92
CA ASN A 141 -9.87 27.50 6.55
C ASN A 141 -11.32 27.19 6.93
N VAL A 142 -11.57 25.99 7.46
CA VAL A 142 -12.91 25.59 7.88
C VAL A 142 -13.16 26.00 9.33
N CYS A 143 -12.14 26.20 10.17
CA CYS A 143 -12.33 26.55 11.58
C CYS A 143 -11.44 27.72 12.05
N ASN A 144 -11.76 28.27 13.21
CA ASN A 144 -11.06 29.45 13.76
C ASN A 144 -9.97 29.10 14.78
N LEU A 145 -9.46 27.86 14.79
CA LEU A 145 -8.42 27.44 15.73
C LEU A 145 -7.01 27.84 15.31
N ASN A 146 -6.84 28.38 14.10
CA ASN A 146 -5.54 28.76 13.53
C ASN A 146 -4.49 27.63 13.58
N LYS A 147 -4.95 26.37 13.45
CA LYS A 147 -4.11 25.18 13.37
C LYS A 147 -4.00 24.71 11.92
N CYS A 148 -2.92 24.00 11.61
CA CYS A 148 -2.74 23.34 10.32
C CYS A 148 -3.81 22.25 10.10
N GLU A 149 -4.33 22.10 8.89
CA GLU A 149 -5.36 21.10 8.53
C GLU A 149 -4.75 19.70 8.34
N THR A 150 -4.08 19.20 9.38
CA THR A 150 -3.52 17.84 9.40
C THR A 150 -4.63 16.79 9.41
N LEU A 151 -4.27 15.53 9.16
CA LEU A 151 -5.24 14.43 9.21
C LEU A 151 -5.85 14.28 10.61
N GLU A 152 -5.06 14.45 11.65
CA GLU A 152 -5.51 14.47 13.04
C GLU A 152 -6.47 15.63 13.31
N HIS A 153 -6.13 16.83 12.82
CA HIS A 153 -7.03 17.97 12.92
C HIS A 153 -8.37 17.72 12.23
N PHE A 154 -8.34 17.17 11.01
CA PHE A 154 -9.52 16.84 10.22
C PHE A 154 -10.40 15.77 10.92
N LEU A 155 -9.79 14.71 11.46
CA LEU A 155 -10.52 13.58 12.02
C LEU A 155 -10.96 13.75 13.48
N LEU A 156 -10.21 14.48 14.30
CA LEU A 156 -10.38 14.49 15.77
C LEU A 156 -10.57 15.90 16.35
N GLU A 157 -9.89 16.93 15.83
CA GLU A 157 -9.85 18.23 16.50
C GLU A 157 -10.87 19.25 15.98
N CYS A 158 -10.99 19.40 14.66
CA CYS A 158 -11.67 20.54 14.03
C CYS A 158 -13.12 20.69 14.56
N PRO A 159 -13.48 21.82 15.20
CA PRO A 159 -14.75 21.95 15.92
C PRO A 159 -15.96 21.86 14.98
N ASN A 160 -15.81 22.31 13.73
CA ASN A 160 -16.89 22.26 12.74
C ASN A 160 -17.22 20.85 12.27
N TYR A 161 -16.32 19.87 12.49
CA TYR A 161 -16.62 18.46 12.27
C TYR A 161 -17.11 17.74 13.54
N SER A 162 -17.19 18.43 14.69
CA SER A 162 -17.67 17.86 15.96
C SER A 162 -19.04 17.18 15.86
N PRO A 163 -20.06 17.77 15.19
CA PRO A 163 -21.36 17.10 15.04
C PRO A 163 -21.26 15.77 14.30
N PHE A 164 -20.39 15.68 13.28
CA PHE A 164 -20.16 14.44 12.55
C PHE A 164 -19.37 13.43 13.37
N ARG A 165 -18.35 13.87 14.14
CA ARG A 165 -17.63 13.00 15.07
C ARG A 165 -18.57 12.42 16.11
N LYS A 166 -19.43 13.23 16.73
CA LYS A 166 -20.43 12.76 17.69
C LYS A 166 -21.41 11.75 17.08
N ARG A 167 -21.74 11.89 15.79
CA ARG A 167 -22.68 11.00 15.10
C ARG A 167 -22.05 9.67 14.67
N TYR A 168 -20.81 9.72 14.17
CA TYR A 168 -20.18 8.58 13.51
C TYR A 168 -19.08 7.93 14.36
N PHE A 169 -18.42 8.69 15.22
CA PHE A 169 -17.28 8.25 16.04
C PHE A 169 -17.57 8.15 17.54
N SER A 170 -18.80 8.39 18.00
CA SER A 170 -19.14 8.29 19.44
C SER A 170 -18.79 6.95 20.08
N GLU A 171 -18.99 5.86 19.34
CA GLU A 171 -18.68 4.48 19.77
C GLU A 171 -17.17 4.17 19.72
N PHE A 172 -16.38 5.05 19.11
CA PHE A 172 -15.00 4.84 18.74
C PHE A 172 -14.04 5.72 19.57
N ILE A 173 -14.44 6.96 19.88
CA ILE A 173 -13.58 7.95 20.55
C ILE A 173 -13.66 7.88 22.10
N ALA A 174 -14.51 7.02 22.66
CA ALA A 174 -14.88 7.08 24.08
C ALA A 174 -13.73 6.96 25.10
N ASP A 175 -12.57 6.37 24.75
CA ASP A 175 -11.45 6.19 25.68
C ASP A 175 -10.06 6.56 25.14
N LYS A 176 -9.92 6.82 23.82
CA LYS A 176 -8.63 7.13 23.18
C LYS A 176 -8.83 8.09 22.02
N ASP A 177 -8.44 9.36 22.22
CA ASP A 177 -8.24 10.33 21.13
C ASP A 177 -6.95 9.95 20.35
N ASP A 178 -6.95 8.75 19.75
CA ASP A 178 -5.81 8.23 19.01
C ASP A 178 -6.19 7.97 17.55
N ILE A 179 -5.59 8.77 16.66
CA ILE A 179 -5.73 8.65 15.22
C ILE A 179 -5.37 7.24 14.70
N HIS A 180 -4.39 6.56 15.31
CA HIS A 180 -3.98 5.23 14.87
C HIS A 180 -5.08 4.21 15.10
N TRP A 181 -5.71 4.27 16.26
CA TRP A 181 -6.81 3.37 16.59
C TRP A 181 -8.03 3.64 15.71
N LEU A 182 -8.37 4.93 15.50
CA LEU A 182 -9.48 5.32 14.62
C LEU A 182 -9.26 4.86 13.17
N LEU A 183 -8.01 4.85 12.67
CA LEU A 183 -7.70 4.40 11.32
C LEU A 183 -7.40 2.90 11.21
N ASN A 184 -7.42 2.18 12.33
CA ASN A 184 -7.39 0.72 12.37
C ASN A 184 -8.82 0.16 12.34
N ILE A 185 -9.31 -0.11 11.13
CA ILE A 185 -10.71 -0.50 10.90
C ILE A 185 -10.97 -1.93 11.39
N GLN A 186 -11.75 -2.05 12.46
CA GLN A 186 -11.99 -3.31 13.18
C GLN A 186 -13.12 -4.17 12.60
N ASN A 187 -14.13 -3.54 11.99
CA ASN A 187 -15.30 -4.23 11.48
C ASN A 187 -16.03 -3.38 10.41
N ARG A 188 -17.05 -3.97 9.78
CA ARG A 188 -17.85 -3.31 8.75
C ARG A 188 -18.57 -2.05 9.24
N ASN A 189 -19.05 -2.03 10.48
CA ASN A 189 -19.70 -0.83 11.05
C ASN A 189 -18.68 0.32 11.16
N HIS A 190 -17.46 0.03 11.63
CA HIS A 190 -16.38 1.01 11.67
C HIS A 190 -16.06 1.55 10.28
N LEU A 191 -15.92 0.68 9.27
CA LEU A 191 -15.71 1.09 7.86
C LEU A 191 -16.81 2.06 7.38
N ASP A 192 -18.07 1.71 7.63
CA ASP A 192 -19.21 2.49 7.19
C ASP A 192 -19.27 3.86 7.87
N LYS A 193 -19.04 3.90 9.19
CA LYS A 193 -19.04 5.13 9.99
C LYS A 193 -17.89 6.06 9.59
N MET A 194 -16.70 5.51 9.36
CA MET A 194 -15.55 6.24 8.82
C MET A 194 -15.88 6.85 7.46
N TYR A 195 -16.42 6.06 6.53
CA TYR A 195 -16.84 6.55 5.23
C TYR A 195 -17.86 7.70 5.35
N PHE A 196 -18.94 7.52 6.12
CA PHE A 196 -19.98 8.53 6.23
C PHE A 196 -19.49 9.83 6.91
N PHE A 197 -18.58 9.72 7.88
CA PHE A 197 -17.91 10.88 8.46
C PHE A 197 -17.15 11.66 7.38
N ILE A 198 -16.29 10.98 6.62
CA ILE A 198 -15.45 11.62 5.58
C ILE A 198 -16.32 12.33 4.55
N ILE A 199 -17.40 11.69 4.07
CA ILE A 199 -18.29 12.30 3.09
C ILE A 199 -18.98 13.54 3.68
N ALA A 200 -19.48 13.47 4.91
CA ALA A 200 -20.14 14.61 5.54
C ALA A 200 -19.17 15.79 5.78
N ALA A 201 -17.97 15.50 6.27
CA ALA A 201 -16.93 16.49 6.52
C ALA A 201 -16.45 17.16 5.22
N LEU A 202 -16.21 16.38 4.16
CA LEU A 202 -15.80 16.93 2.85
C LEU A 202 -16.90 17.75 2.19
N LYS A 203 -18.17 17.37 2.32
CA LYS A 203 -19.29 18.18 1.83
C LYS A 203 -19.37 19.52 2.56
N LEU A 204 -19.27 19.52 3.89
CA LEU A 204 -19.24 20.77 4.66
C LEU A 204 -18.02 21.63 4.28
N ARG A 205 -16.86 21.01 4.12
CA ARG A 205 -15.64 21.70 3.68
C ARG A 205 -15.83 22.37 2.33
N SER A 206 -16.36 21.66 1.35
CA SER A 206 -16.64 22.22 0.02
C SER A 206 -17.65 23.35 0.07
N PHE A 207 -18.64 23.27 0.96
CA PHE A 207 -19.59 24.37 1.18
C PHE A 207 -18.87 25.62 1.74
N CYS A 208 -18.09 25.47 2.81
CA CYS A 208 -17.36 26.59 3.44
C CYS A 208 -16.28 27.24 2.55
N LEU A 209 -15.79 26.56 1.51
CA LEU A 209 -14.72 27.07 0.64
C LEU A 209 -15.20 27.64 -0.69
N ASN A 210 -16.44 27.33 -1.10
CA ASN A 210 -16.99 27.75 -2.39
C ASN A 210 -18.17 28.72 -2.27
N GLU A 211 -18.65 28.99 -1.06
CA GLU A 211 -19.51 30.15 -0.74
C GLU A 211 -18.65 31.32 -0.24
#